data_AF-A0A402CWK8-F1
#
_entry.id   AF-A0A402CWK8-F1
#
_cell.length_a   1.000
_cell.length_b   1.000
_cell.length_c   1.000
_cell.angle_alpha   90.00
_cell.angle_beta   90.00
_cell.angle_gamma   90.00
#
_symmetry.space_group_name_H-M   'P 1'
#
loop_
_entity.id
_entity.type
_entity.pdbx_description
1 polymer ?
#
loop_
_entity_poly.entity_id
_entity_poly.type
_entity_poly.pdbx_seq_one_letter_code
_entity_poly.pdbx_strand_id
1 'polypeptide(L)'
;MSSVRLDSTTQDKLRQIAAIKGITVSEIHRQALEQYLERELSPPKKSRYSDLIGVGASGRDDLSVRHKEIYREILDEKYAKSQE
;
A
#
# COMPACT_ATOMS: atom_id res chain seq x y z
N MET A 1 -3.71 27.69 1.95
CA MET A 1 -4.73 26.72 2.43
C MET A 1 -5.00 25.75 1.30
N SER A 2 -4.69 24.46 1.48
CA SER A 2 -5.19 23.42 0.58
C SER A 2 -6.59 23.01 1.04
N SER A 3 -7.48 22.75 0.09
CA SER A 3 -8.82 22.24 0.36
C SER A 3 -8.96 20.93 -0.39
N VAL A 4 -9.31 19.86 0.33
CA VAL A 4 -9.53 18.53 -0.23
C VAL A 4 -11.01 18.21 -0.07
N ARG A 5 -11.67 17.85 -1.17
CA ARG A 5 -13.06 17.38 -1.13
C ARG A 5 -13.06 15.92 -0.70
N LEU A 6 -13.81 15.63 0.35
CA LEU A 6 -14.04 14.29 0.85
C LEU A 6 -15.49 13.91 0.56
N ASP A 7 -15.74 12.64 0.31
CA ASP A 7 -17.10 12.12 0.27
C ASP A 7 -17.75 12.20 1.66
N SER A 8 -19.09 12.25 1.69
CA SER A 8 -19.85 12.38 2.94
C SER A 8 -19.56 11.24 3.92
N THR A 9 -19.37 10.01 3.43
CA THR A 9 -19.16 8.84 4.28
C THR A 9 -17.81 8.91 5.00
N THR A 10 -16.77 9.38 4.33
CA THR A 10 -15.44 9.60 4.90
C THR A 10 -15.47 10.75 5.91
N GLN A 11 -16.24 11.80 5.64
CA GLN A 11 -16.39 12.92 6.55
C GLN A 11 -17.08 12.52 7.86
N ASP A 12 -18.09 11.65 7.80
CA ASP A 12 -18.78 11.14 8.98
C ASP A 12 -17.87 10.25 9.83
N LYS A 13 -17.10 9.35 9.20
CA LYS A 13 -16.10 8.52 9.88
C LYS A 13 -15.03 9.37 10.59
N LEU A 14 -14.56 10.45 9.96
CA LEU A 14 -13.62 11.40 10.55
C LEU A 14 -14.17 12.04 11.82
N ARG A 15 -15.43 12.47 11.79
CA ARG A 15 -16.10 13.06 12.97
C ARG A 15 -16.27 12.05 14.10
N GLN A 16 -16.61 10.80 13.79
CA GLN A 16 -16.70 9.74 14.80
C GLN A 16 -15.34 9.47 15.46
N ILE A 17 -14.27 9.35 14.67
CA ILE A 17 -12.92 9.12 15.21
C ILE A 17 -12.46 10.32 16.06
N ALA A 18 -12.76 11.55 15.62
CA ALA A 18 -12.50 12.77 16.38
C ALA A 18 -13.19 12.74 17.75
N ALA A 19 -14.46 12.36 17.79
CA ALA A 19 -15.22 12.22 19.02
C ALA A 19 -14.66 11.12 19.94
N ILE A 20 -14.34 9.95 19.39
CA ILE A 20 -13.80 8.81 20.16
C ILE A 20 -12.43 9.17 20.78
N LYS A 21 -11.58 9.85 20.02
CA LYS A 21 -10.21 10.19 20.45
C LYS A 21 -10.13 11.51 21.24
N GLY A 22 -11.22 12.28 21.31
CA GLY A 22 -11.23 13.59 21.97
C GLY A 22 -10.33 14.63 21.30
N ILE A 23 -10.13 14.54 19.98
CA ILE A 23 -9.27 15.45 19.21
C ILE A 23 -10.04 16.09 18.06
N THR A 24 -9.50 17.17 17.49
CA THR A 24 -10.15 17.84 16.36
C THR A 24 -9.94 17.09 15.04
N VAL A 25 -10.86 17.29 14.09
CA VAL A 25 -10.74 16.75 12.73
C VAL A 25 -9.44 17.23 12.05
N SER A 26 -9.05 18.48 12.29
CA SER A 26 -7.79 19.04 11.78
C SER A 26 -6.55 18.32 12.34
N GLU A 27 -6.60 17.90 13.61
CA GLU A 27 -5.52 17.13 14.24
C GLU A 27 -5.38 15.75 13.58
N ILE A 28 -6.50 15.10 13.27
CA ILE A 28 -6.51 13.82 12.54
C ILE A 28 -5.91 13.99 11.15
N HIS A 29 -6.28 15.06 10.43
CA HIS A 29 -5.70 15.35 9.12
C HIS A 29 -4.18 15.54 9.20
N ARG A 30 -3.70 16.27 10.19
CA ARG A 30 -2.25 16.47 10.41
C ARG A 30 -1.55 15.13 10.63
N GLN A 31 -2.03 14.32 11.56
CA GLN A 31 -1.45 13.01 11.87
C GLN A 31 -1.46 12.06 10.68
N ALA A 32 -2.57 12.03 9.92
CA ALA A 32 -2.68 11.18 8.75
C ALA A 32 -1.70 11.59 7.64
N LEU A 33 -1.54 12.90 7.41
CA LEU A 33 -0.58 13.43 6.45
C LEU A 33 0.86 13.18 6.89
N GLU A 34 1.18 13.41 8.16
CA GLU A 34 2.51 13.13 8.72
C GLU A 34 2.86 11.65 8.58
N GLN A 35 1.95 10.73 8.95
CA GLN A 35 2.18 9.28 8.79
C GLN A 35 2.32 8.87 7.34
N TYR A 36 1.52 9.46 6.43
CA TYR A 36 1.62 9.17 5.01
C TYR A 36 2.98 9.65 4.46
N LEU A 37 3.36 10.90 4.73
CA LEU A 37 4.63 11.45 4.30
C LEU A 37 5.81 10.70 4.90
N GLU A 38 5.76 10.35 6.18
CA GLU A 38 6.80 9.54 6.81
C GLU A 38 6.91 8.17 6.14
N ARG A 39 5.79 7.52 5.79
CA ARG A 39 5.83 6.24 5.09
C ARG A 39 6.39 6.35 3.68
N GLU A 40 5.99 7.35 2.90
CA GLU A 40 6.40 7.51 1.50
C GLU A 40 7.82 8.09 1.36
N LEU A 41 8.25 8.94 2.29
CA LEU A 41 9.59 9.53 2.30
C LEU A 41 10.61 8.68 3.06
N SER A 42 10.17 7.74 3.89
CA SER A 42 11.08 6.79 4.52
C SER A 42 11.75 5.94 3.45
N PRO A 43 13.08 5.78 3.47
CA PRO A 43 13.73 4.80 2.61
C PRO A 43 13.12 3.42 2.88
N PRO A 44 12.91 2.59 1.85
CA PRO A 44 12.32 1.26 2.03
C PRO A 44 13.10 0.54 3.12
N LYS A 45 12.40 0.15 4.20
CA LYS A 45 13.02 -0.61 5.30
C LYS A 45 13.67 -1.82 4.67
N LYS A 46 15.00 -1.94 4.79
CA LYS A 46 15.71 -3.18 4.45
C LYS A 46 15.12 -4.26 5.35
N SER A 47 14.28 -5.12 4.76
CA SER A 47 13.76 -6.29 5.43
C SER A 47 14.93 -7.12 5.95
N ARG A 48 14.79 -7.82 7.09
CA ARG A 48 15.80 -8.81 7.53
C ARG A 48 16.05 -9.91 6.48
N TYR A 49 15.15 -10.04 5.51
CA TYR A 49 15.23 -10.95 4.39
C TYR A 49 15.69 -10.26 3.10
N SER A 50 16.20 -9.03 3.16
CA SER A 50 16.77 -8.32 1.99
C SER A 50 17.93 -9.07 1.36
N ASP A 51 18.60 -9.92 2.14
CA ASP A 51 19.72 -10.75 1.66
C ASP A 51 19.22 -12.06 1.03
N LEU A 52 17.97 -12.46 1.32
CA LEU A 52 17.30 -13.64 0.73
C LEU A 52 16.58 -13.28 -0.58
N ILE A 53 16.02 -12.07 -0.66
CA ILE A 53 15.43 -11.54 -1.88
C ILE A 53 16.54 -10.79 -2.60
N GLY A 54 17.37 -11.56 -3.32
CA GLY A 54 18.55 -11.05 -4.00
C GLY A 54 18.30 -9.73 -4.70
N VAL A 55 19.28 -8.83 -4.60
CA VAL A 55 19.37 -7.52 -5.25
C VAL A 55 19.42 -7.71 -6.78
N GLY A 56 18.30 -8.14 -7.34
CA GLY A 56 18.06 -8.28 -8.76
C GLY A 56 17.15 -7.14 -9.17
N ALA A 57 17.75 -6.03 -9.58
CA ALA A 57 17.06 -5.02 -10.35
C ALA A 57 16.50 -5.69 -11.62
N SER A 58 15.21 -6.03 -11.63
CA SER A 58 14.47 -6.20 -12.87
C SER A 58 13.26 -5.28 -12.79
N GLY A 59 13.40 -4.13 -13.44
CA GLY A 59 12.50 -2.99 -13.34
C GLY A 59 11.18 -3.19 -14.06
N ARG A 60 10.34 -4.11 -13.60
CA ARG A 60 8.96 -4.22 -14.07
C ARG A 60 8.06 -4.63 -12.92
N ASP A 61 7.41 -3.62 -12.35
CA ASP A 61 6.31 -3.66 -11.39
C ASP A 61 6.47 -4.59 -10.17
N ASP A 62 6.20 -4.01 -9.01
CA ASP A 62 6.18 -4.71 -7.72
C ASP A 62 5.43 -6.06 -7.80
N LEU A 63 6.20 -7.16 -7.75
CA LEU A 63 5.68 -8.52 -7.83
C LEU A 63 4.67 -8.80 -6.70
N SER A 64 4.70 -8.03 -5.61
CA SER A 64 3.72 -8.15 -4.53
C SER A 64 2.29 -7.77 -4.99
N VAL A 65 2.18 -6.82 -5.92
CA VAL A 65 0.90 -6.35 -6.46
C VAL A 65 0.33 -7.32 -7.49
N ARG A 66 1.18 -7.95 -8.30
CA ARG A 66 0.77 -8.82 -9.43
C ARG A 66 0.93 -10.32 -9.16
N HIS A 67 1.23 -10.74 -7.93
CA HIS A 67 1.53 -12.15 -7.60
C HIS A 67 0.49 -13.13 -8.13
N LYS A 68 -0.80 -12.76 -8.12
CA LYS A 68 -1.91 -13.61 -8.55
C LYS A 68 -1.96 -13.82 -10.07
N GLU A 69 -1.58 -12.82 -10.84
CA GLU A 69 -1.52 -12.90 -12.31
C GLU A 69 -0.36 -13.78 -12.75
N ILE A 70 0.83 -13.54 -12.18
CA ILE A 70 2.04 -14.30 -12.47
C ILE A 70 1.87 -15.77 -12.09
N TYR A 71 1.25 -16.04 -10.93
CA TYR A 71 0.99 -17.41 -10.52
C TYR A 71 0.03 -18.13 -11.47
N ARG A 72 -0.94 -17.43 -12.05
CA ARG A 72 -1.86 -17.98 -13.04
C ARG A 72 -1.14 -18.28 -14.36
N GLU A 73 -0.32 -17.36 -14.85
CA GLU A 73 0.49 -17.56 -16.08
C GLU A 73 1.40 -18.80 -15.96
N ILE A 74 2.08 -18.96 -14.81
CA ILE A 74 2.95 -20.13 -14.57
C ILE A 74 2.17 -21.44 -14.56
N LEU A 75 0.97 -21.43 -13.98
CA LEU A 75 0.11 -22.62 -13.96
C LEU A 75 -0.37 -22.95 -15.38
N ASP A 76 -0.82 -21.97 -16.14
CA ASP A 76 -1.30 -22.15 -17.50
C ASP A 76 -0.18 -22.70 -18.42
N GLU A 77 1.05 -22.21 -18.28
CA GLU A 77 2.22 -22.76 -18.99
C GLU A 77 2.52 -24.22 -18.62
N LYS A 78 2.40 -24.58 -17.33
CA LYS A 78 2.58 -25.96 -16.87
C LYS A 78 1.49 -26.89 -17.38
N TYR A 79 0.24 -26.44 -17.38
CA TYR A 79 -0.88 -27.22 -17.91
C TYR A 79 -0.78 -27.39 -19.43
N ALA A 80 -0.33 -26.37 -20.16
CA ALA A 80 -0.07 -26.45 -21.60
C ALA A 80 1.03 -27.49 -21.93
N LYS A 81 2.12 -27.52 -21.16
CA LYS A 81 3.20 -28.50 -21.32
C LYS A 81 2.85 -29.93 -20.88
N SER A 82 1.81 -30.11 -20.07
CA SER A 82 1.34 -31.45 -19.66
C SER A 82 0.37 -32.11 -20.65
N GLN A 83 0.03 -31.42 -21.74
CA GLN A 83 -0.88 -31.89 -22.80
C GLN A 83 -0.14 -32.19 -24.12
N GLU A 84 1.19 -32.02 -24.17
CA GLU A 84 2.09 -32.59 -25.19
C GLU A 84 2.74 -33.89 -24.68
#